data_AF-A0AAW5SFA6-F1
#
_entry.id   AF-A0AAW5SFA6-F1
#
_cell.length_a   1.000
_cell.length_b   1.000
_cell.length_c   1.000
_cell.angle_alpha   90.00
_cell.angle_beta   90.00
_cell.angle_gamma   90.00
#
_symmetry.space_group_name_H-M   'P 1'
#
loop_
_entity.id
_entity.type
_entity.pdbx_description
1 polymer ?
#
loop_
_entity_poly.entity_id
_entity_poly.type
_entity_poly.pdbx_seq_one_letter_code
_entity_poly.pdbx_strand_id
1 'polypeptide(L)'
;MTDRSRLDVPLATRRRFSLNVDPEAVGNFSEKIARFLGTGRYLAWQTILVVVWITLNLFAVGLRWDPYPFILLNLAFSTQAAYAAPLILLAQNRQENRDRVSLDEDRRRALQTKADTEYLARELAALRLAIGEVVTRDYLRRELDEMREMLAALQHAPGESSDDDPGHGDPGERRPKKSSAGG
;
A
#
# COMPACT_ATOMS: atom_id res chain seq x y z
N MET A 1 20.32 54.26 -27.69
CA MET A 1 18.94 53.85 -27.38
C MET A 1 18.39 53.14 -28.60
N THR A 2 17.74 51.99 -28.37
CA THR A 2 16.76 51.33 -29.25
C THR A 2 17.19 51.01 -30.69
N ASP A 3 17.56 49.75 -30.95
CA ASP A 3 16.74 48.88 -31.79
C ASP A 3 17.25 47.43 -31.75
N ARG A 4 16.41 46.50 -31.28
CA ARG A 4 16.61 45.06 -31.45
C ARG A 4 15.25 44.41 -31.67
N SER A 5 14.92 44.33 -32.95
CA SER A 5 13.93 43.44 -33.55
C SER A 5 13.84 42.11 -32.81
N ARG A 6 12.75 41.93 -32.04
CA ARG A 6 12.23 40.64 -31.65
C ARG A 6 10.92 40.43 -32.40
N LEU A 7 11.05 39.96 -33.64
CA LEU A 7 9.95 39.68 -34.56
C LEU A 7 10.11 38.28 -35.17
N ASP A 8 10.41 37.28 -34.33
CA ASP A 8 10.52 35.87 -34.75
C ASP A 8 9.74 34.95 -33.81
N VAL A 9 8.44 35.19 -33.70
CA VAL A 9 7.51 34.16 -33.22
C VAL A 9 6.44 34.02 -34.28
N PRO A 10 6.46 32.97 -35.12
CA PRO A 10 5.36 32.75 -36.04
C PRO A 10 4.10 32.47 -35.20
N LEU A 11 3.16 33.42 -35.17
CA LEU A 11 1.79 33.16 -34.74
C LEU A 11 1.12 32.25 -35.79
N ALA A 12 1.46 30.97 -35.74
CA ALA A 12 0.67 29.93 -36.37
C ALA A 12 -0.65 29.84 -35.60
N THR A 13 -1.62 30.66 -36.02
CA THR A 13 -3.02 30.54 -35.60
C THR A 13 -3.59 29.26 -36.22
N ARG A 14 -3.16 28.11 -35.69
CA ARG A 14 -3.74 26.82 -36.00
C ARG A 14 -5.05 26.78 -35.23
N ARG A 15 -6.13 27.18 -35.89
CA ARG A 15 -7.50 27.02 -35.42
C ARG A 15 -7.76 25.51 -35.28
N ARG A 16 -7.33 24.93 -34.16
CA ARG A 16 -7.68 23.56 -33.80
C ARG A 16 -9.17 23.58 -33.52
N PHE A 17 -9.96 22.94 -34.38
CA PHE A 17 -11.29 22.51 -34.00
C PHE A 17 -11.13 21.56 -32.80
N SER A 18 -11.19 22.11 -31.59
CA SER A 18 -11.29 21.30 -30.38
C SER A 18 -12.74 20.84 -30.32
N LEU A 19 -12.99 19.61 -30.79
CA LEU A 19 -14.17 18.87 -30.37
C LEU A 19 -14.04 18.68 -28.85
N ASN A 20 -14.61 19.62 -28.10
CA ASN A 20 -14.66 19.59 -26.64
C ASN A 20 -15.72 18.55 -26.26
N VAL A 21 -15.34 17.29 -26.40
CA VAL A 21 -16.18 16.15 -26.03
C VAL A 21 -16.08 16.02 -24.51
N ASP A 22 -17.20 16.25 -23.84
CA ASP A 22 -17.26 16.25 -22.37
C ASP A 22 -16.93 14.84 -21.84
N PRO A 23 -15.81 14.65 -21.11
CA PRO A 23 -15.31 13.33 -20.73
C PRO A 23 -16.29 12.58 -19.81
N GLU A 24 -17.11 13.30 -19.04
CA GLU A 24 -18.12 12.72 -18.15
C GLU A 24 -19.32 12.15 -18.93
N ALA A 25 -19.80 12.86 -19.96
CA ALA A 25 -20.91 12.43 -20.80
C ALA A 25 -20.56 11.15 -21.58
N VAL A 26 -19.34 11.08 -22.12
CA VAL A 26 -18.84 9.88 -22.79
C VAL A 26 -18.63 8.74 -21.80
N GLY A 27 -18.17 9.02 -20.59
CA GLY A 27 -17.94 7.99 -19.58
C GLY A 27 -19.21 7.23 -19.19
N ASN A 28 -20.28 7.99 -18.92
CA ASN A 28 -21.60 7.43 -18.61
C ASN A 28 -22.21 6.68 -19.80
N PHE A 29 -21.95 7.14 -21.03
CA PHE A 29 -22.42 6.49 -22.25
C PHE A 29 -21.69 5.17 -22.52
N SER A 30 -20.36 5.16 -22.38
CA SER A 30 -19.56 3.93 -22.52
C SER A 30 -19.96 2.87 -21.50
N GLU A 31 -20.27 3.24 -20.26
CA GLU A 31 -20.69 2.28 -19.24
C GLU A 31 -22.08 1.68 -19.50
N LYS A 32 -22.99 2.46 -20.10
CA LYS A 32 -24.28 1.94 -20.59
C LYS A 32 -24.06 0.98 -21.77
N ILE A 33 -23.21 1.36 -22.73
CA ILE A 33 -22.87 0.52 -23.90
C ILE A 33 -22.19 -0.78 -23.46
N ALA A 34 -21.25 -0.74 -22.54
CA ALA A 34 -20.54 -1.92 -22.04
C ALA A 34 -21.50 -2.91 -21.39
N ARG A 35 -22.42 -2.43 -20.54
CA ARG A 35 -23.47 -3.27 -19.95
C ARG A 35 -24.45 -3.81 -20.99
N PHE A 36 -24.76 -3.03 -22.03
CA PHE A 36 -25.66 -3.42 -23.10
C PHE A 36 -25.05 -4.49 -24.03
N LEU A 37 -23.81 -4.29 -24.49
CA LEU A 37 -23.07 -5.24 -25.34
C LEU A 37 -22.64 -6.50 -24.58
N GLY A 38 -22.32 -6.39 -23.29
CA GLY A 38 -21.94 -7.53 -22.45
C GLY A 38 -23.12 -8.45 -22.10
N THR A 39 -24.35 -7.96 -22.26
CA THR A 39 -25.55 -8.78 -22.05
C THR A 39 -25.92 -9.45 -23.39
N GLY A 40 -26.05 -10.79 -23.42
CA GLY A 40 -26.43 -11.55 -24.63
C GLY A 40 -27.76 -11.14 -25.29
N ARG A 41 -28.51 -10.22 -24.65
CA ARG A 41 -29.69 -9.54 -25.18
C ARG A 41 -29.42 -8.73 -26.45
N TYR A 42 -28.24 -8.10 -26.60
CA TYR A 42 -27.91 -7.36 -27.82
C TYR A 42 -27.86 -8.29 -29.04
N LEU A 43 -27.15 -9.42 -28.91
CA LEU A 43 -27.06 -10.41 -29.98
C LEU A 43 -28.45 -10.97 -30.32
N ALA A 44 -29.27 -11.29 -29.32
CA ALA A 44 -30.64 -11.76 -29.56
C ALA A 44 -31.48 -10.76 -30.34
N TRP A 45 -31.45 -9.47 -29.97
CA TRP A 45 -32.16 -8.40 -30.69
C TRP A 45 -31.65 -8.24 -32.12
N GLN A 46 -30.33 -8.26 -32.31
CA GLN A 46 -29.69 -8.16 -33.63
C GLN A 46 -30.11 -9.33 -34.54
N THR A 47 -30.12 -10.56 -34.02
CA THR A 47 -30.58 -11.73 -34.76
C THR A 47 -32.06 -11.62 -35.15
N ILE A 48 -32.93 -11.19 -34.22
CA ILE A 48 -34.36 -10.97 -34.50
C ILE A 48 -34.54 -9.95 -35.62
N LEU A 49 -33.81 -8.83 -35.58
CA LEU A 49 -33.89 -7.78 -36.61
C LEU A 49 -33.50 -8.33 -37.98
N VAL A 50 -32.40 -9.09 -38.07
CA VAL A 50 -31.96 -9.73 -39.31
C VAL A 50 -33.01 -10.71 -39.83
N VAL A 51 -33.57 -11.57 -38.97
CA VAL A 51 -34.61 -12.54 -39.36
C VAL A 51 -35.86 -11.82 -39.86
N VAL A 52 -36.35 -10.81 -39.14
CA VAL A 52 -37.52 -10.00 -39.55
C VAL A 52 -37.26 -9.32 -40.89
N TRP A 53 -36.05 -8.79 -41.13
CA TRP A 53 -35.69 -8.17 -42.40
C TRP A 53 -35.72 -9.17 -43.56
N ILE A 54 -35.13 -10.35 -43.37
CA ILE A 54 -35.16 -11.44 -44.36
C ILE A 54 -36.61 -11.86 -44.64
N THR A 55 -37.43 -12.01 -43.59
CA THR A 55 -38.85 -12.39 -43.73
C THR A 55 -39.65 -11.32 -44.48
N LEU A 56 -39.51 -10.04 -44.12
CA LEU A 56 -40.15 -8.92 -44.82
C LEU A 56 -39.74 -8.87 -46.30
N ASN A 57 -38.46 -9.07 -46.58
CA ASN A 57 -37.97 -9.11 -47.95
C ASN A 57 -38.58 -10.27 -48.76
N LEU A 58 -38.67 -11.47 -48.16
CA LEU A 58 -39.26 -12.65 -48.78
C LEU A 58 -40.76 -12.46 -49.11
N PHE A 59 -41.52 -11.78 -48.24
CA PHE A 59 -42.92 -11.45 -48.51
C PHE A 59 -43.08 -10.26 -49.48
N ALA A 60 -42.12 -9.33 -49.50
CA ALA A 60 -42.07 -8.18 -50.39
C ALA A 60 -41.49 -8.51 -51.80
N VAL A 61 -41.28 -9.79 -52.12
CA VAL A 61 -40.82 -10.26 -53.45
C VAL A 61 -41.71 -9.77 -54.59
N GLY A 62 -43.00 -9.54 -54.34
CA GLY A 62 -43.93 -8.96 -55.32
C GLY A 62 -43.56 -7.55 -55.81
N LEU A 63 -42.81 -6.76 -55.02
CA LEU A 63 -42.36 -5.41 -55.37
C LEU A 63 -40.87 -5.35 -55.76
N ARG A 64 -40.13 -6.47 -55.75
CA ARG A 64 -38.68 -6.53 -56.07
C ARG A 64 -37.83 -5.48 -55.35
N TRP A 65 -38.18 -5.13 -54.12
CA TRP A 65 -37.56 -4.02 -53.39
C TRP A 65 -36.07 -4.29 -53.06
N ASP A 66 -35.67 -5.56 -52.90
CA ASP A 66 -34.25 -5.96 -52.74
C ASP A 66 -34.06 -7.46 -53.11
N PRO A 67 -33.88 -7.78 -54.41
CA PRO A 67 -33.69 -9.15 -54.92
C PRO A 67 -32.39 -9.79 -54.42
N TYR A 68 -32.31 -11.13 -54.44
CA TYR A 68 -31.09 -11.87 -54.10
C TYR A 68 -29.88 -11.34 -54.91
N PRO A 69 -28.76 -10.91 -54.29
CA PRO A 69 -28.30 -11.13 -52.92
C PRO A 69 -28.39 -9.85 -52.04
N PHE A 70 -29.55 -9.60 -51.42
CA PHE A 70 -29.83 -8.57 -50.39
C PHE A 70 -28.82 -7.42 -50.29
N ILE A 71 -28.70 -6.60 -51.35
CA ILE A 71 -27.61 -5.62 -51.48
C ILE A 71 -27.72 -4.54 -50.40
N LEU A 72 -28.96 -4.20 -50.01
CA LEU A 72 -29.22 -3.18 -49.01
C LEU A 72 -28.86 -3.67 -47.60
N LEU A 73 -29.13 -4.94 -47.28
CA LEU A 73 -28.74 -5.52 -46.00
C LEU A 73 -27.22 -5.57 -45.87
N ASN A 74 -26.54 -5.99 -46.93
CA ASN A 74 -25.08 -6.05 -46.94
C ASN A 74 -24.44 -4.65 -46.84
N LEU A 75 -25.02 -3.67 -47.53
CA LEU A 75 -24.59 -2.27 -47.43
C LEU A 75 -24.78 -1.74 -45.99
N ALA A 76 -25.93 -2.00 -45.38
CA ALA A 76 -26.21 -1.60 -44.00
C ALA A 76 -25.22 -2.22 -43.01
N PHE A 77 -24.92 -3.51 -43.13
CA PHE A 77 -23.92 -4.19 -42.29
C PHE A 77 -22.51 -3.63 -42.52
N SER A 78 -22.15 -3.33 -43.77
CA SER A 78 -20.85 -2.74 -44.10
C SER A 78 -20.70 -1.36 -43.47
N THR A 79 -21.73 -0.52 -43.53
CA THR A 79 -21.75 0.77 -42.85
C THR A 79 -21.74 0.64 -41.32
N GLN A 80 -22.49 -0.33 -40.77
CA GLN A 80 -22.49 -0.61 -39.33
C GLN A 80 -21.09 -0.96 -38.83
N ALA A 81 -20.38 -1.86 -39.53
CA ALA A 81 -19.00 -2.22 -39.19
C ALA A 81 -18.04 -1.02 -39.33
N ALA A 82 -18.20 -0.22 -40.40
CA ALA A 82 -17.37 0.96 -40.64
C ALA A 82 -17.51 2.03 -39.55
N TYR A 83 -18.71 2.23 -38.99
CA TYR A 83 -18.93 3.18 -37.88
C TYR A 83 -18.58 2.58 -36.51
N ALA A 84 -18.64 1.25 -36.34
CA ALA A 84 -18.23 0.59 -35.11
C ALA A 84 -16.73 0.76 -34.83
N ALA A 85 -15.87 0.65 -35.85
CA ALA A 85 -14.41 0.77 -35.71
C ALA A 85 -13.94 2.05 -34.97
N PRO A 86 -14.34 3.28 -35.37
CA PRO A 86 -13.93 4.49 -34.67
C PRO A 86 -14.54 4.61 -33.27
N LEU A 87 -15.76 4.14 -33.05
CA LEU A 87 -16.38 4.10 -31.71
C LEU A 87 -15.62 3.17 -30.77
N ILE A 88 -15.24 2.00 -31.26
CA ILE A 88 -14.44 1.03 -30.50
C ILE A 88 -13.06 1.61 -30.21
N LEU A 89 -12.41 2.26 -31.17
CA LEU A 89 -11.11 2.91 -30.98
C LEU A 89 -11.17 4.01 -29.91
N LEU A 90 -12.23 4.82 -29.90
CA LEU A 90 -12.45 5.85 -28.86
C LEU A 90 -12.68 5.21 -27.49
N ALA A 91 -13.46 4.13 -27.43
CA ALA A 91 -13.69 3.39 -26.19
C ALA A 91 -12.38 2.75 -25.66
N GLN A 92 -11.56 2.19 -26.57
CA GLN A 92 -10.28 1.55 -26.25
C GLN A 92 -9.23 2.57 -25.77
N ASN A 93 -9.02 3.69 -26.47
CA ASN A 93 -8.08 4.74 -26.04
C ASN A 93 -8.42 5.28 -24.64
N ARG A 94 -9.71 5.38 -24.31
CA ARG A 94 -10.15 5.80 -22.97
C ARG A 94 -9.87 4.73 -21.92
N GLN A 95 -10.17 3.46 -22.24
CA GLN A 95 -9.88 2.36 -21.34
C GLN A 95 -8.38 2.29 -21.04
N GLU A 96 -7.53 2.39 -22.07
CA GLU A 96 -6.08 2.42 -21.92
C GLU A 96 -5.60 3.60 -21.07
N ASN A 97 -6.15 4.80 -21.26
CA ASN A 97 -5.81 5.96 -20.43
C ASN A 97 -6.19 5.75 -18.96
N ARG A 98 -7.38 5.19 -18.67
CA ARG A 98 -7.80 4.87 -17.31
C ARG A 98 -6.90 3.81 -16.68
N ASP A 99 -6.58 2.77 -17.44
CA ASP A 99 -5.72 1.69 -16.98
C ASP A 99 -4.29 2.21 -16.70
N ARG A 100 -3.76 3.10 -17.53
CA ARG A 100 -2.48 3.78 -17.29
C ARG A 100 -2.48 4.60 -16.00
N VAL A 101 -3.51 5.41 -15.75
CA VAL A 101 -3.63 6.19 -14.51
C VAL A 101 -3.68 5.28 -13.29
N SER A 102 -4.49 4.21 -13.34
CA SER A 102 -4.57 3.23 -12.26
C SER A 102 -3.22 2.58 -11.97
N LEU A 103 -2.49 2.17 -13.01
CA LEU A 103 -1.17 1.55 -12.86
C LEU A 103 -0.15 2.51 -12.26
N ASP A 104 -0.18 3.80 -12.62
CA ASP A 104 0.73 4.80 -12.06
C ASP A 104 0.40 5.11 -10.60
N GLU A 105 -0.87 5.15 -10.21
CA GLU A 105 -1.28 5.25 -8.81
C GLU A 105 -0.82 4.04 -7.99
N ASP A 106 -1.01 2.83 -8.51
CA ASP A 106 -0.59 1.60 -7.82
C ASP A 106 0.93 1.55 -7.66
N ARG A 107 1.70 1.97 -8.68
CA ARG A 107 3.15 2.13 -8.56
C ARG A 107 3.54 3.13 -7.48
N ARG A 108 2.90 4.29 -7.42
CA ARG A 108 3.17 5.31 -6.38
C ARG A 108 2.87 4.78 -4.99
N ARG A 109 1.74 4.09 -4.81
CA ARG A 109 1.38 3.43 -3.54
C ARG A 109 2.42 2.38 -3.16
N ALA A 110 2.83 1.52 -4.09
CA ALA A 110 3.84 0.49 -3.84
C ALA A 110 5.18 1.09 -3.40
N LEU A 111 5.60 2.20 -4.01
CA LEU A 111 6.81 2.91 -3.60
C LEU A 111 6.69 3.52 -2.20
N GLN A 112 5.54 4.12 -1.87
CA GLN A 112 5.27 4.65 -0.53
C GLN A 112 5.28 3.53 0.52
N THR A 113 4.53 2.45 0.30
CA THR A 113 4.50 1.29 1.21
C THR A 113 5.89 0.70 1.42
N LYS A 114 6.70 0.62 0.35
CA LYS A 114 8.10 0.17 0.46
C LYS A 114 8.92 1.11 1.35
N ALA A 115 8.83 2.42 1.13
CA ALA A 115 9.54 3.41 1.93
C ALA A 115 9.12 3.38 3.41
N ASP A 116 7.81 3.27 3.67
CA ASP A 116 7.26 3.16 5.03
C ASP A 116 7.74 1.88 5.72
N THR A 117 7.79 0.76 4.99
CA THR A 117 8.31 -0.50 5.52
C THR A 117 9.80 -0.42 5.83
N GLU A 118 10.59 0.20 4.94
CA GLU A 118 12.03 0.44 5.19
C GLU A 118 12.25 1.38 6.38
N TYR A 119 11.43 2.41 6.53
CA TYR A 119 11.46 3.33 7.66
C TYR A 119 11.15 2.60 8.97
N LEU A 120 10.03 1.86 9.02
CA LEU A 120 9.65 1.07 10.18
C LEU A 120 10.71 0.00 10.52
N ALA A 121 11.32 -0.63 9.52
CA ALA A 121 12.39 -1.60 9.75
C ALA A 121 13.64 -0.94 10.37
N ARG A 122 14.03 0.25 9.92
CA ARG A 122 15.13 1.01 10.52
C ARG A 122 14.80 1.46 11.94
N GLU A 123 13.60 1.95 12.17
CA GLU A 123 13.15 2.39 13.48
C GLU A 123 13.10 1.22 14.47
N LEU A 124 12.59 0.07 14.03
CA LEU A 124 12.58 -1.16 14.82
C LEU A 124 13.99 -1.67 15.12
N ALA A 125 14.92 -1.56 14.16
CA ALA A 125 16.33 -1.91 14.38
C ALA A 125 16.99 -0.97 15.40
N ALA A 126 16.75 0.34 15.29
CA ALA A 126 17.24 1.33 16.24
C ALA A 126 16.66 1.11 17.65
N LEU A 127 15.34 0.88 17.75
CA LEU A 127 14.67 0.54 19.00
C LEU A 127 15.22 -0.74 19.61
N ARG A 128 15.47 -1.78 18.80
CA ARG A 128 16.06 -3.04 19.26
C ARG A 128 17.47 -2.83 19.83
N LEU A 129 18.29 -1.98 19.21
CA LEU A 129 19.63 -1.65 19.71
C LEU A 129 19.53 -0.89 21.04
N ALA A 130 18.67 0.13 21.11
CA ALA A 130 18.45 0.90 22.34
C ALA A 130 17.94 0.04 23.51
N ILE A 131 16.98 -0.86 23.26
CA ILE A 131 16.49 -1.81 24.28
C ILE A 131 17.56 -2.85 24.63
N GLY A 132 18.33 -3.33 23.64
CA GLY A 132 19.41 -4.29 23.85
C GLY A 132 20.52 -3.74 24.74
N GLU A 133 20.79 -2.43 24.68
CA GLU A 133 21.71 -1.75 25.60
C GLU A 133 21.10 -1.56 27.01
N VAL A 134 19.82 -1.17 27.10
CA VAL A 134 19.14 -0.85 28.39
C VAL A 134 18.76 -2.10 29.20
N VAL A 135 18.61 -3.25 28.56
CA VAL A 135 18.42 -4.56 29.20
C VAL A 135 19.73 -5.35 29.08
N THR A 136 20.85 -4.76 29.51
CA THR A 136 22.10 -5.52 29.54
C THR A 136 21.93 -6.65 30.56
N ARG A 137 22.19 -7.89 30.14
CA ARG A 137 22.20 -9.09 31.01
C ARG A 137 22.97 -8.83 32.32
N ASP A 138 24.01 -8.01 32.25
CA ASP A 138 24.85 -7.65 33.38
C ASP A 138 24.17 -6.68 34.35
N TYR A 139 23.31 -5.77 33.88
CA TYR A 139 22.49 -4.93 34.75
C TYR A 139 21.44 -5.77 35.49
N LEU A 140 20.70 -6.62 34.78
CA LEU A 140 19.75 -7.56 35.41
C LEU A 140 20.42 -8.54 36.37
N ARG A 141 21.64 -9.00 36.06
CA ARG A 141 22.42 -9.84 36.97
C ARG A 141 22.86 -9.08 38.20
N ARG A 142 23.39 -7.87 38.04
CA ARG A 142 23.82 -7.03 39.15
C ARG A 142 22.64 -6.71 40.07
N GLU A 143 21.48 -6.35 39.52
CA GLU A 143 20.28 -6.07 40.30
C GLU A 143 19.76 -7.32 41.03
N LEU A 144 19.79 -8.49 40.38
CA LEU A 144 19.41 -9.76 41.02
C LEU A 144 20.39 -10.18 42.14
N ASP A 145 21.68 -9.95 41.94
CA ASP A 145 22.71 -10.25 42.95
C ASP A 145 22.60 -9.28 44.13
N GLU A 146 22.37 -7.99 43.88
CA GLU A 146 22.13 -6.97 44.92
C GLU A 146 20.87 -7.27 45.74
N MET A 147 19.76 -7.65 45.08
CA MET A 147 18.55 -8.12 45.76
C MET A 147 18.81 -9.37 46.61
N ARG A 148 19.63 -10.32 46.12
CA ARG A 148 20.02 -11.52 46.87
C ARG A 148 20.85 -11.19 48.11
N GLU A 149 21.82 -10.29 47.97
CA GLU A 149 22.68 -9.86 49.07
C GLU A 149 21.88 -9.13 50.15
N MET A 150 20.93 -8.28 49.74
CA MET A 150 20.03 -7.57 50.66
C MET A 150 19.13 -8.53 51.44
N LEU A 151 18.59 -9.57 50.78
CA LEU A 151 17.85 -10.65 51.44
C LEU A 151 18.73 -11.49 52.38
N ALA A 152 19.97 -11.78 51.99
CA ALA A 152 20.92 -12.51 52.84
C ALA A 152 21.31 -11.69 54.08
N ALA A 153 21.51 -10.38 53.94
CA ALA A 153 21.78 -9.48 55.06
C ALA A 153 20.60 -9.41 56.04
N LEU A 154 19.36 -9.40 55.55
CA LEU A 154 18.15 -9.48 56.38
C LEU A 154 18.01 -10.85 57.07
N GLN A 155 18.54 -11.92 56.48
CA GLN A 155 18.61 -13.24 57.11
C GLN A 155 19.77 -13.38 58.13
N HIS A 156 20.79 -12.51 58.09
CA HIS A 156 22.01 -12.63 58.90
C HIS A 156 22.17 -11.59 60.02
N ALA A 157 21.35 -10.54 60.06
CA ALA A 157 21.32 -9.61 61.21
C ALA A 157 20.60 -10.26 62.41
N PRO A 158 21.23 -10.33 63.60
CA PRO A 158 21.27 -11.55 64.40
C PRO A 158 20.46 -11.48 65.69
N GLY A 159 20.16 -12.67 66.25
CA GLY A 159 19.88 -12.81 67.67
C GLY A 159 21.16 -12.63 68.49
N GLU A 160 21.60 -11.37 68.66
CA GLU A 160 22.50 -10.98 69.75
C GLU A 160 21.63 -10.35 70.84
N SER A 161 21.35 -11.12 71.88
CA SER A 161 20.83 -10.59 73.14
C SER A 161 21.55 -11.25 74.30
N SER A 162 22.16 -10.39 75.12
CA SER A 162 22.46 -10.56 76.54
C SER A 162 23.77 -11.28 76.89
N ASP A 163 24.80 -10.51 77.23
CA ASP A 163 25.14 -10.35 78.65
C ASP A 163 26.08 -9.14 78.84
N ASP A 164 25.58 -8.20 79.65
CA ASP A 164 26.22 -6.98 80.10
C ASP A 164 26.53 -7.17 81.59
N ASP A 165 27.80 -7.08 82.02
CA ASP A 165 28.15 -6.88 83.43
C ASP A 165 29.51 -6.17 83.58
N PRO A 166 29.57 -4.95 84.16
CA PRO A 166 30.82 -4.32 84.56
C PRO A 166 30.95 -4.32 86.09
N GLY A 167 31.72 -5.27 86.63
CA GLY A 167 32.06 -5.35 88.06
C GLY A 167 33.51 -4.93 88.36
N HIS A 168 33.67 -3.76 88.95
CA HIS A 168 34.90 -3.16 89.47
C HIS A 168 35.33 -3.77 90.82
N GLY A 169 36.65 -4.01 91.07
CA GLY A 169 37.13 -4.30 92.44
C GLY A 169 38.56 -4.88 92.62
N ASP A 170 39.52 -3.97 92.81
CA ASP A 170 40.71 -4.01 93.70
C ASP A 170 41.95 -4.92 93.43
N PRO A 171 43.20 -4.43 93.71
CA PRO A 171 44.47 -5.08 93.38
C PRO A 171 45.20 -5.68 94.60
N GLY A 172 45.81 -6.86 94.46
CA GLY A 172 46.56 -7.47 95.56
C GLY A 172 47.57 -8.54 95.15
N GLU A 173 48.83 -8.24 95.45
CA GLU A 173 49.90 -9.19 95.84
C GLU A 173 50.74 -9.97 94.79
N ARG A 174 51.92 -9.38 94.53
CA ARG A 174 53.27 -9.93 94.84
C ARG A 174 53.57 -11.40 94.45
N ARG A 175 54.36 -11.55 93.37
CA ARG A 175 55.68 -12.26 93.20
C ARG A 175 55.88 -13.69 93.83
N PRO A 176 56.93 -14.44 93.41
CA PRO A 176 57.25 -15.01 92.09
C PRO A 176 57.63 -16.52 92.23
N LYS A 177 57.91 -17.22 91.13
CA LYS A 177 58.78 -18.44 90.99
C LYS A 177 58.37 -19.17 89.69
N LYS A 178 59.22 -19.89 88.96
CA LYS A 178 60.67 -20.12 88.92
C LYS A 178 60.82 -21.13 87.76
N SER A 179 61.81 -20.88 86.90
CA SER A 179 62.69 -21.84 86.23
C SER A 179 62.16 -23.01 85.39
N SER A 180 62.94 -23.25 84.33
CA SER A 180 63.29 -24.55 83.74
C SER A 180 62.33 -25.05 82.67
N ALA A 181 62.65 -24.96 81.38
CA ALA A 181 63.73 -25.64 80.64
C ALA A 181 63.51 -27.14 80.50
N GLY A 182 63.59 -27.61 79.25
CA GLY A 182 64.02 -28.95 78.90
C GLY A 182 63.10 -29.68 77.93
N GLY A 183 63.62 -30.00 76.74
CA GLY A 183 63.10 -31.05 75.86
C GLY A 183 63.03 -30.64 74.40
#